data_AF-A0A4R5IGP7-F1
#
_entry.id   AF-A0A4R5IGP7-F1
#
_cell.length_a   1.000
_cell.length_b   1.000
_cell.length_c   1.000
_cell.angle_alpha   90.00
_cell.angle_beta   90.00
_cell.angle_gamma   90.00
#
_symmetry.space_group_name_H-M   'P 1'
#
loop_
_entity.id
_entity.type
_entity.pdbx_description
1 polymer ?
#
loop_
_entity_poly.entity_id
_entity_poly.type
_entity_poly.pdbx_seq_one_letter_code
_entity_poly.pdbx_strand_id
1 'polypeptide(L)'
;MPNQEQVLSYARSLAQTLQEGLVWKPGRNGDGRGWWQISDHQELPALMANAFAGMEFLRQYAGEDSFWTSRAAEVYQSKGDNQSTESGARAVGDVLLTWVRQVEAGVSEIVGARAWSEVGLISTDMMGQVRRLLSDKQTHPVAAIVLCGAALESALRALIEARGLELPERPSLSTYSQLLRREELITKQEAKDLEQVGGLRNAAAHGQFEELSRERAGLMEQQTNLLLSRISELHL
;
A
#
# COMPACT_ATOMS: atom_id res chain seq x y z
N MET A 1 -2.68 -6.61 11.06
CA MET A 1 -1.62 -5.64 10.72
C MET A 1 -2.22 -4.25 10.78
N PRO A 2 -1.56 -3.25 11.40
CA PRO A 2 -2.15 -1.93 11.63
C PRO A 2 -2.72 -1.29 10.35
N ASN A 3 -2.02 -1.46 9.22
CA ASN A 3 -2.42 -0.87 7.94
C ASN A 3 -3.66 -1.56 7.32
N GLN A 4 -3.82 -2.88 7.48
CA GLN A 4 -4.99 -3.57 6.93
C GLN A 4 -6.28 -3.14 7.63
N GLU A 5 -6.30 -3.10 8.97
CA GLU A 5 -7.52 -2.70 9.69
C GLU A 5 -7.88 -1.24 9.40
N GLN A 6 -6.87 -0.36 9.24
CA GLN A 6 -7.11 1.02 8.83
C GLN A 6 -7.77 1.12 7.45
N VAL A 7 -7.26 0.37 6.46
CA VAL A 7 -7.83 0.33 5.10
C VAL A 7 -9.26 -0.21 5.13
N LEU A 8 -9.51 -1.32 5.84
CA LEU A 8 -10.85 -1.90 5.95
C LEU A 8 -11.80 -0.98 6.70
N SER A 9 -11.36 -0.33 7.79
CA SER A 9 -12.16 0.65 8.53
C SER A 9 -12.52 1.86 7.66
N TYR A 10 -11.59 2.35 6.84
CA TYR A 10 -11.87 3.45 5.92
C TYR A 10 -12.89 3.05 4.84
N ALA A 11 -12.76 1.84 4.27
CA ALA A 11 -13.75 1.30 3.34
C ALA A 11 -15.16 1.22 3.95
N ARG A 12 -15.26 0.74 5.20
CA ARG A 12 -16.53 0.69 5.95
C ARG A 12 -17.10 2.10 6.17
N SER A 13 -16.24 3.07 6.52
CA SER A 13 -16.65 4.47 6.69
C SER A 13 -17.18 5.08 5.39
N LEU A 14 -16.52 4.85 4.25
CA LEU A 14 -17.00 5.30 2.93
C LEU A 14 -18.34 4.64 2.58
N ALA A 15 -18.50 3.34 2.84
CA ALA A 15 -19.76 2.66 2.60
C ALA A 15 -20.90 3.21 3.47
N GLN A 16 -20.60 3.59 4.72
CA GLN A 16 -21.58 4.21 5.61
C GLN A 16 -22.05 5.57 5.08
N THR A 17 -21.13 6.45 4.66
CA THR A 17 -21.50 7.77 4.11
C THR A 17 -22.31 7.67 2.81
N LEU A 18 -22.20 6.56 2.08
CA LEU A 18 -23.00 6.26 0.90
C LEU A 18 -24.42 5.75 1.19
N GLN A 19 -24.73 5.48 2.46
CA GLN A 19 -26.05 5.05 2.92
C GLN A 19 -26.73 6.10 3.78
N GLU A 20 -25.97 6.99 4.41
CA GLU A 20 -26.47 8.07 5.25
C GLU A 20 -27.42 9.00 4.48
N GLY A 21 -28.49 9.43 5.13
CA GLY A 21 -29.47 10.36 4.57
C GLY A 21 -30.36 9.80 3.46
N LEU A 22 -30.13 8.56 2.99
CA LEU A 22 -30.93 7.94 1.95
C LEU A 22 -32.22 7.32 2.49
N VAL A 23 -33.32 7.59 1.79
CA VAL A 23 -34.65 7.06 2.11
C VAL A 23 -35.18 6.29 0.91
N TRP A 24 -35.69 5.10 1.17
CA TRP A 24 -36.35 4.30 0.16
C TRP A 24 -37.69 4.93 -0.25
N LYS A 25 -37.90 5.09 -1.56
CA LYS A 25 -39.16 5.52 -2.15
C LYS A 25 -39.79 4.35 -2.89
N PRO A 26 -40.91 3.79 -2.40
CA PRO A 26 -41.61 2.74 -3.12
C PRO A 26 -42.19 3.28 -4.43
N GLY A 27 -42.16 2.46 -5.47
CA GLY A 27 -42.81 2.73 -6.75
C GLY A 27 -44.33 2.77 -6.61
N ARG A 28 -44.99 3.48 -7.54
CA ARG A 28 -46.43 3.78 -7.47
C ARG A 28 -47.35 2.54 -7.51
N ASN A 29 -46.85 1.39 -7.96
CA ASN A 29 -47.68 0.23 -8.29
C ASN A 29 -47.52 -0.97 -7.32
N GLY A 30 -46.76 -0.84 -6.23
CA GLY A 30 -46.61 -1.91 -5.24
C GLY A 30 -45.95 -3.19 -5.77
N ASP A 31 -45.24 -3.11 -6.90
CA ASP A 31 -44.53 -4.20 -7.59
C ASP A 31 -43.18 -4.56 -6.93
N GLY A 32 -42.92 -4.03 -5.73
CA GLY A 32 -41.65 -4.17 -5.02
C GLY A 32 -40.52 -3.32 -5.61
N ARG A 33 -40.75 -2.57 -6.70
CA ARG A 33 -39.76 -1.65 -7.27
C ARG A 33 -39.80 -0.32 -6.53
N GLY A 34 -38.66 0.35 -6.48
CA GLY A 34 -38.51 1.66 -5.86
C GLY A 34 -37.11 2.20 -6.14
N TRP A 35 -36.78 3.32 -5.51
CA TRP A 35 -35.46 3.93 -5.64
C TRP A 35 -35.05 4.55 -4.32
N TRP A 36 -33.75 4.69 -4.12
CA TRP A 36 -33.20 5.50 -3.04
C TRP A 36 -33.19 6.96 -3.44
N GLN A 37 -33.51 7.82 -2.50
CA GLN A 37 -33.47 9.27 -2.67
C GLN A 37 -32.86 9.89 -1.42
N ILE A 38 -32.02 10.91 -1.60
CA ILE A 38 -31.47 11.66 -0.48
C ILE A 38 -32.53 12.54 0.18
N SER A 39 -32.49 12.64 1.51
CA SER A 39 -33.47 13.40 2.28
C SER A 39 -33.30 14.92 2.09
N ASP A 40 -32.05 15.38 2.00
CA ASP A 40 -31.70 16.76 1.69
C ASP A 40 -30.97 16.82 0.34
N HIS A 41 -31.58 17.48 -0.64
CA HIS A 41 -31.00 17.63 -1.97
C HIS A 41 -29.67 18.43 -1.98
N GLN A 42 -29.38 19.22 -0.94
CA GLN A 42 -28.10 19.91 -0.81
C GLN A 42 -26.93 18.94 -0.58
N GLU A 43 -27.19 17.73 -0.09
CA GLU A 43 -26.17 16.70 0.17
C GLU A 43 -25.86 15.85 -1.07
N LEU A 44 -26.64 15.97 -2.16
CA LEU A 44 -26.47 15.16 -3.37
C LEU A 44 -25.05 15.26 -3.98
N PRO A 45 -24.41 16.45 -4.09
CA PRO A 45 -23.04 16.55 -4.58
C PRO A 45 -22.03 15.81 -3.68
N ALA A 46 -22.22 15.85 -2.36
CA ALA A 46 -21.35 15.16 -1.41
C ALA A 46 -21.48 13.64 -1.53
N LEU A 47 -22.72 13.14 -1.69
CA LEU A 47 -22.98 11.72 -1.95
C LEU A 47 -22.26 11.26 -3.23
N MET A 48 -22.34 12.03 -4.31
CA MET A 48 -21.66 11.72 -5.57
C MET A 48 -20.13 11.72 -5.40
N ALA A 49 -19.58 12.73 -4.72
CA ALA A 49 -18.14 12.80 -4.43
C ALA A 49 -17.66 11.58 -3.62
N ASN A 50 -18.43 11.17 -2.62
CA ASN A 50 -18.13 9.96 -1.84
C ASN A 50 -18.22 8.69 -2.69
N ALA A 51 -19.13 8.63 -3.68
CA ALA A 51 -19.24 7.48 -4.57
C ALA A 51 -18.00 7.36 -5.45
N PHE A 52 -17.51 8.48 -5.98
CA PHE A 52 -16.23 8.53 -6.70
C PHE A 52 -15.06 8.13 -5.81
N ALA A 53 -15.00 8.63 -4.57
CA ALA A 53 -13.97 8.22 -3.61
C ALA A 53 -14.00 6.71 -3.33
N GLY A 54 -15.20 6.12 -3.20
CA GLY A 54 -15.37 4.67 -3.05
C GLY A 54 -14.90 3.85 -4.26
N MET A 55 -15.19 4.31 -5.48
CA MET A 55 -14.70 3.67 -6.70
C MET A 55 -13.17 3.76 -6.83
N GLU A 56 -12.60 4.93 -6.54
CA GLU A 56 -11.14 5.12 -6.57
C GLU A 56 -10.44 4.30 -5.48
N PHE A 57 -11.04 4.20 -4.30
CA PHE A 57 -10.56 3.32 -3.23
C PHE A 57 -10.46 1.86 -3.71
N LEU A 58 -11.50 1.34 -4.38
CA LEU A 58 -11.46 -0.03 -4.93
C LEU A 58 -10.40 -0.16 -6.03
N ARG A 59 -10.27 0.84 -6.91
CA ARG A 59 -9.20 0.87 -7.92
C ARG A 59 -7.82 0.74 -7.29
N GLN A 60 -7.56 1.48 -6.22
CA GLN A 60 -6.27 1.48 -5.52
C GLN A 60 -6.02 0.19 -4.72
N TYR A 61 -7.00 -0.26 -3.94
CA TYR A 61 -6.80 -1.31 -2.93
C TYR A 61 -7.29 -2.69 -3.35
N ALA A 62 -8.23 -2.79 -4.28
CA ALA A 62 -8.64 -4.05 -4.89
C ALA A 62 -7.92 -4.31 -6.23
N GLY A 63 -7.36 -3.25 -6.84
CA GLY A 63 -6.60 -3.29 -8.10
C GLY A 63 -7.41 -2.75 -9.27
N GLU A 64 -6.74 -2.06 -10.19
CA GLU A 64 -7.37 -1.36 -11.32
C GLU A 64 -8.17 -2.31 -12.22
N ASP A 65 -7.59 -3.46 -12.56
CA ASP A 65 -8.23 -4.48 -13.41
C ASP A 65 -9.07 -5.49 -12.61
N SER A 66 -9.37 -5.21 -11.35
CA SER A 66 -10.08 -6.17 -10.49
C SER A 66 -11.57 -6.24 -10.80
N PHE A 67 -12.16 -7.39 -10.47
CA PHE A 67 -13.62 -7.57 -10.46
C PHE A 67 -14.32 -6.48 -9.65
N TRP A 68 -13.74 -6.09 -8.51
CA TRP A 68 -14.32 -5.12 -7.59
C TRP A 68 -14.40 -3.72 -8.19
N THR A 69 -13.33 -3.27 -8.85
CA THR A 69 -13.28 -1.99 -9.57
C THR A 69 -14.28 -1.97 -10.71
N SER A 70 -14.31 -3.04 -11.51
CA SER A 70 -15.24 -3.19 -12.63
C SER A 70 -16.69 -3.15 -12.16
N ARG A 71 -17.00 -3.90 -11.08
CA ARG A 71 -18.34 -4.00 -10.52
C ARG A 71 -18.82 -2.69 -9.92
N ALA A 72 -17.96 -1.95 -9.21
CA ALA A 72 -18.32 -0.65 -8.64
C ALA A 72 -18.67 0.37 -9.72
N ALA A 73 -17.90 0.41 -10.82
CA ALA A 73 -18.21 1.26 -11.96
C ALA A 73 -19.54 0.89 -12.62
N GLU A 74 -19.79 -0.42 -12.82
CA GLU A 74 -21.02 -0.93 -13.41
C GLU A 74 -22.28 -0.57 -12.59
N VAL A 75 -22.27 -0.80 -11.27
CA VAL A 75 -23.43 -0.52 -10.41
C VAL A 75 -23.71 0.98 -10.30
N TYR A 76 -22.67 1.81 -10.35
CA TYR A 76 -22.82 3.26 -10.37
C TYR A 76 -23.40 3.76 -11.70
N GLN A 77 -22.84 3.32 -12.83
CA GLN A 77 -23.30 3.72 -14.17
C GLN A 77 -24.73 3.24 -14.46
N SER A 78 -25.07 2.04 -14.02
CA SER A 78 -26.42 1.50 -14.12
C SER A 78 -27.40 2.12 -13.12
N LYS A 79 -26.98 3.07 -12.27
CA LYS A 79 -27.84 3.73 -11.28
C LYS A 79 -28.53 2.74 -10.32
N GLY A 80 -27.83 1.66 -9.96
CA GLY A 80 -28.37 0.57 -9.14
C GLY A 80 -29.62 -0.05 -9.76
N ASP A 81 -29.48 -0.71 -10.91
CA ASP A 81 -30.59 -1.32 -11.68
C ASP A 81 -31.58 -0.30 -12.26
N ASN A 82 -31.06 0.78 -12.83
CA ASN A 82 -31.76 1.90 -13.47
C ASN A 82 -32.75 2.63 -12.54
N GLN A 83 -32.45 2.69 -11.24
CA GLN A 83 -33.32 3.29 -10.24
C GLN A 83 -33.06 4.80 -10.11
N SER A 84 -31.90 5.18 -9.58
CA SER A 84 -31.51 6.59 -9.35
C SER A 84 -30.01 6.73 -9.16
N THR A 85 -29.46 7.93 -9.32
CA THR A 85 -28.05 8.19 -9.07
C THR A 85 -27.67 7.83 -7.62
N GLU A 86 -28.56 8.13 -6.68
CA GLU A 86 -28.42 7.78 -5.26
C GLU A 86 -28.43 6.27 -5.02
N SER A 87 -29.23 5.51 -5.79
CA SER A 87 -29.22 4.05 -5.74
C SER A 87 -27.90 3.48 -6.27
N GLY A 88 -27.35 4.09 -7.32
CA GLY A 88 -26.00 3.76 -7.80
C GLY A 88 -24.91 4.03 -6.76
N ALA A 89 -24.94 5.21 -6.11
CA ALA A 89 -24.01 5.56 -5.04
C ALA A 89 -24.10 4.58 -3.85
N ARG A 90 -25.31 4.27 -3.41
CA ARG A 90 -25.55 3.26 -2.36
C ARG A 90 -25.01 1.88 -2.76
N ALA A 91 -25.22 1.46 -4.00
CA ALA A 91 -24.74 0.19 -4.52
C ALA A 91 -23.20 0.11 -4.53
N VAL A 92 -22.49 1.22 -4.77
CA VAL A 92 -21.02 1.27 -4.58
C VAL A 92 -20.66 0.97 -3.12
N GLY A 93 -21.42 1.51 -2.16
CA GLY A 93 -21.27 1.18 -0.74
C GLY A 93 -21.45 -0.32 -0.44
N ASP A 94 -22.44 -0.96 -1.08
CA ASP A 94 -22.65 -2.41 -0.95
C ASP A 94 -21.48 -3.23 -1.54
N VAL A 95 -20.88 -2.76 -2.63
CA VAL A 95 -19.67 -3.37 -3.21
C VAL A 95 -18.48 -3.23 -2.25
N LEU A 96 -18.25 -2.05 -1.66
CA LEU A 96 -17.19 -1.83 -0.65
C LEU A 96 -17.32 -2.80 0.53
N LEU A 97 -18.51 -2.92 1.12
CA LEU A 97 -18.74 -3.83 2.25
C LEU A 97 -18.58 -5.30 1.86
N THR A 98 -18.91 -5.65 0.62
CA THR A 98 -18.72 -7.02 0.12
C THR A 98 -17.23 -7.31 -0.08
N TRP A 99 -16.49 -6.38 -0.66
CA TRP A 99 -15.04 -6.48 -0.77
C TRP A 99 -14.37 -6.63 0.61
N VAL A 100 -14.74 -5.80 1.60
CA VAL A 100 -14.24 -5.90 2.98
C VAL A 100 -14.45 -7.31 3.54
N ARG A 101 -15.67 -7.86 3.41
CA ARG A 101 -15.98 -9.22 3.88
C ARG A 101 -15.14 -10.29 3.18
N GLN A 102 -14.86 -10.14 1.88
CA GLN A 102 -14.04 -11.07 1.13
C GLN A 102 -12.56 -10.99 1.54
N VAL A 103 -12.06 -9.79 1.88
CA VAL A 103 -10.73 -9.61 2.44
C VAL A 103 -10.61 -10.26 3.82
N GLU A 104 -11.58 -10.02 4.70
CA GLU A 104 -11.63 -10.66 6.03
C GLU A 104 -11.72 -12.18 5.96
N ALA A 105 -12.44 -12.71 4.97
CA ALA A 105 -12.54 -14.14 4.71
C ALA A 105 -11.29 -14.74 4.01
N GLY A 106 -10.31 -13.91 3.61
CA GLY A 106 -9.10 -14.34 2.91
C GLY A 106 -9.33 -14.76 1.45
N VAL A 107 -10.47 -14.38 0.86
CA VAL A 107 -10.80 -14.68 -0.55
C VAL A 107 -10.27 -13.61 -1.50
N SER A 108 -10.17 -12.36 -1.03
CA SER A 108 -9.56 -11.25 -1.76
C SER A 108 -8.37 -10.70 -0.97
N GLU A 109 -7.35 -10.24 -1.70
CA GLU A 109 -6.19 -9.57 -1.09
C GLU A 109 -6.29 -8.06 -1.32
N ILE A 110 -5.70 -7.30 -0.41
CA ILE A 110 -5.47 -5.87 -0.60
C ILE A 110 -4.20 -5.72 -1.45
N VAL A 111 -4.28 -4.96 -2.55
CA VAL A 111 -3.12 -4.66 -3.38
C VAL A 111 -2.03 -3.99 -2.52
N GLY A 112 -0.81 -4.51 -2.61
CA GLY A 112 0.32 -4.02 -1.82
C GLY A 112 0.38 -4.52 -0.37
N ALA A 113 -0.65 -5.20 0.16
CA ALA A 113 -0.62 -5.68 1.55
C ALA A 113 0.49 -6.71 1.82
N ARG A 114 0.84 -7.52 0.83
CA ARG A 114 2.02 -8.40 0.91
C ARG A 114 3.30 -7.58 1.08
N ALA A 115 3.48 -6.53 0.29
CA ALA A 115 4.65 -5.66 0.38
C ALA A 115 4.70 -4.91 1.71
N TRP A 116 3.57 -4.42 2.23
CA TRP A 116 3.49 -3.82 3.57
C TRP A 116 3.92 -4.79 4.67
N SER A 117 3.42 -6.02 4.58
CA SER A 117 3.76 -7.10 5.51
C SER A 117 5.26 -7.39 5.49
N GLU A 118 5.82 -7.50 4.27
CA GLU A 118 7.22 -7.80 4.04
C GLU A 118 8.13 -6.67 4.56
N VAL A 119 7.84 -5.41 4.21
CA VAL A 119 8.60 -4.24 4.70
C VAL A 119 8.49 -4.10 6.23
N GLY A 120 7.32 -4.37 6.80
CA GLY A 120 7.11 -4.36 8.26
C GLY A 120 7.90 -5.44 9.00
N LEU A 121 7.94 -6.67 8.45
CA LEU A 121 8.74 -7.77 8.98
C LEU A 121 10.24 -7.47 8.87
N ILE A 122 10.70 -6.97 7.73
CA ILE A 122 12.09 -6.54 7.53
C ILE A 122 12.50 -5.49 8.56
N SER A 123 11.67 -4.47 8.74
CA SER A 123 11.95 -3.36 9.67
C SER A 123 11.96 -3.80 11.14
N THR A 124 11.11 -4.77 11.50
CA THR A 124 10.99 -5.22 12.90
C THR A 124 11.99 -6.30 13.26
N ASP A 125 12.01 -7.40 12.50
CA ASP A 125 12.84 -8.58 12.81
C ASP A 125 14.27 -8.36 12.34
N MET A 126 14.46 -8.04 11.06
CA MET A 126 15.79 -8.02 10.47
C MET A 126 16.63 -6.85 10.99
N MET A 127 16.06 -5.65 11.13
CA MET A 127 16.76 -4.55 11.80
C MET A 127 16.94 -4.80 13.31
N GLY A 128 16.07 -5.60 13.94
CA GLY A 128 16.28 -6.11 15.29
C GLY A 128 17.53 -7.01 15.39
N GLN A 129 17.78 -7.85 14.39
CA GLN A 129 18.99 -8.66 14.28
C GLN A 129 20.23 -7.78 14.04
N VAL A 130 20.15 -6.78 13.15
CA VAL A 130 21.24 -5.79 12.93
C VAL A 130 21.67 -5.17 14.26
N ARG A 131 20.73 -4.67 15.06
CA ARG A 131 21.02 -4.06 16.37
C ARG A 131 21.70 -5.04 17.34
N ARG A 132 21.30 -6.32 17.34
CA ARG A 132 21.96 -7.36 18.14
C ARG A 132 23.40 -7.58 17.70
N LEU A 133 23.66 -7.70 16.39
CA LEU A 133 25.00 -7.86 15.82
C LEU A 133 25.91 -6.67 16.14
N LEU A 134 25.37 -5.45 16.10
CA LEU A 134 26.12 -4.23 16.43
C LEU A 134 26.39 -4.07 17.93
N SER A 135 25.54 -4.63 18.78
CA SER A 135 25.71 -4.60 20.24
C SER A 135 26.73 -5.63 20.73
N ASP A 136 26.89 -6.74 20.02
CA ASP A 136 27.92 -7.73 20.31
C ASP A 136 29.29 -7.29 19.80
N LYS A 137 30.21 -7.05 20.74
CA LYS A 137 31.58 -6.61 20.46
C LYS A 137 32.43 -7.72 19.80
N GLN A 138 32.07 -8.99 19.96
CA GLN A 138 32.80 -10.12 19.37
C GLN A 138 32.43 -10.35 17.90
N THR A 139 31.25 -9.90 17.48
CA THR A 139 30.78 -10.01 16.11
C THR A 139 31.46 -8.98 15.20
N HIS A 140 31.96 -9.42 14.04
CA HIS A 140 32.51 -8.52 13.01
C HIS A 140 31.40 -7.65 12.37
N PRO A 141 31.59 -6.33 12.21
CA PRO A 141 30.56 -5.41 11.72
C PRO A 141 30.02 -5.70 10.30
N VAL A 142 30.78 -6.45 9.49
CA VAL A 142 30.35 -6.95 8.17
C VAL A 142 29.00 -7.64 8.21
N ALA A 143 28.71 -8.45 9.25
CA ALA A 143 27.45 -9.16 9.33
C ALA A 143 26.25 -8.18 9.39
N ALA A 144 26.39 -7.09 10.15
CA ALA A 144 25.39 -6.04 10.23
C ALA A 144 25.24 -5.29 8.90
N ILE A 145 26.35 -4.98 8.22
CA ILE A 145 26.36 -4.30 6.92
C ILE A 145 25.65 -5.12 5.84
N VAL A 146 25.97 -6.41 5.75
CA VAL A 146 25.33 -7.33 4.80
C VAL A 146 23.83 -7.41 5.07
N LEU A 147 23.44 -7.49 6.33
CA LEU A 147 22.04 -7.60 6.72
C LEU A 147 21.24 -6.31 6.46
N CYS A 148 21.84 -5.13 6.69
CA CYS A 148 21.26 -3.84 6.27
C CYS A 148 21.04 -3.78 4.76
N GLY A 149 22.03 -4.23 3.97
CA GLY A 149 21.91 -4.29 2.51
C GLY A 149 20.77 -5.19 2.06
N ALA A 150 20.66 -6.39 2.65
CA ALA A 150 19.57 -7.32 2.35
C ALA A 150 18.19 -6.76 2.74
N ALA A 151 18.09 -6.01 3.85
CA ALA A 151 16.86 -5.35 4.30
C ALA A 151 16.35 -4.37 3.27
N LEU A 152 17.26 -3.50 2.85
CA LEU A 152 16.96 -2.48 1.88
C LEU A 152 16.61 -3.07 0.51
N GLU A 153 17.35 -4.06 0.02
CA GLU A 153 17.03 -4.73 -1.26
C GLU A 153 15.65 -5.39 -1.24
N SER A 154 15.30 -6.05 -0.14
CA SER A 154 14.00 -6.71 -0.01
C SER A 154 12.86 -5.69 0.04
N ALA A 155 13.03 -4.59 0.80
CA ALA A 155 12.03 -3.54 0.87
C ALA A 155 11.85 -2.78 -0.45
N LEU A 156 12.94 -2.50 -1.18
CA LEU A 156 12.89 -1.86 -2.49
C LEU A 156 12.21 -2.76 -3.54
N ARG A 157 12.50 -4.06 -3.51
CA ARG A 157 11.83 -5.04 -4.38
C ARG A 157 10.34 -5.09 -4.09
N ALA A 158 9.95 -5.18 -2.82
CA ALA A 158 8.55 -5.18 -2.41
C ALA A 158 7.81 -3.92 -2.88
N LEU A 159 8.43 -2.74 -2.79
CA LEU A 159 7.86 -1.49 -3.31
C LEU A 159 7.66 -1.54 -4.83
N ILE A 160 8.66 -2.01 -5.57
CA ILE A 160 8.63 -2.09 -7.02
C ILE A 160 7.54 -3.06 -7.49
N GLU A 161 7.44 -4.23 -6.87
CA GLU A 161 6.39 -5.21 -7.13
C GLU A 161 5.01 -4.66 -6.80
N ALA A 162 4.85 -3.96 -5.67
CA ALA A 162 3.58 -3.33 -5.28
C ALA A 162 3.14 -2.22 -6.25
N ARG A 163 4.10 -1.57 -6.93
CA ARG A 163 3.84 -0.57 -7.97
C ARG A 163 3.65 -1.17 -9.36
N GLY A 164 3.70 -2.50 -9.50
CA GLY A 164 3.55 -3.19 -10.78
C GLY A 164 4.66 -2.89 -11.77
N LEU A 165 5.84 -2.45 -11.30
CA LEU A 165 6.95 -2.08 -12.16
C LEU A 165 7.80 -3.31 -12.51
N GLU A 166 8.27 -3.39 -13.75
CA GLU A 166 9.07 -4.52 -14.21
C GLU A 166 10.51 -4.45 -13.69
N LEU A 167 11.01 -5.60 -13.23
CA LEU A 167 12.40 -5.79 -12.83
C LEU A 167 13.15 -6.65 -13.84
N PRO A 168 14.43 -6.33 -14.13
CA PRO A 168 15.28 -7.24 -14.87
C PRO A 168 15.58 -8.51 -14.05
N GLU A 169 16.03 -9.58 -14.71
CA GLU A 169 16.24 -10.91 -14.11
C GLU A 169 17.20 -10.92 -12.91
N ARG A 170 18.21 -10.04 -12.91
CA ARG A 170 19.21 -9.93 -11.83
C ARG A 170 19.38 -8.47 -11.40
N PRO A 171 18.41 -7.92 -10.66
CA PRO A 171 18.44 -6.54 -10.27
C PRO A 171 19.49 -6.32 -9.17
N SER A 172 20.23 -5.22 -9.27
CA SER A 172 21.13 -4.74 -8.21
C SER A 172 20.46 -3.63 -7.41
N LEU A 173 21.05 -3.25 -6.27
CA LEU A 173 20.59 -2.09 -5.50
C LEU A 173 20.58 -0.80 -6.33
N SER A 174 21.55 -0.64 -7.25
CA SER A 174 21.58 0.46 -8.21
C SER A 174 20.41 0.40 -9.19
N THR A 175 20.06 -0.80 -9.66
CA THR A 175 18.90 -1.03 -10.54
C THR A 175 17.61 -0.57 -9.89
N TYR A 176 17.38 -0.93 -8.61
CA TYR A 176 16.21 -0.49 -7.87
C TYR A 176 16.17 1.04 -7.71
N SER A 177 17.30 1.64 -7.28
CA SER A 177 17.41 3.09 -7.09
C SER A 177 17.14 3.87 -8.38
N GLN A 178 17.71 3.44 -9.51
CA GLN A 178 17.49 4.07 -10.81
C GLN A 178 16.04 3.97 -11.27
N LEU A 179 15.43 2.79 -11.11
CA LEU A 179 14.02 2.57 -11.46
C LEU A 179 13.11 3.49 -10.64
N LEU A 180 13.23 3.47 -9.31
CA LEU A 180 12.41 4.30 -8.42
C LEU A 180 12.64 5.79 -8.64
N ARG A 181 13.86 6.20 -9.01
CA ARG A 181 14.16 7.60 -9.33
C ARG A 181 13.52 8.03 -10.65
N ARG A 182 13.48 7.14 -11.65
CA ARG A 182 12.85 7.38 -12.95
C ARG A 182 11.34 7.51 -12.82
N GLU A 183 10.71 6.69 -11.99
CA GLU A 183 9.27 6.77 -11.69
C GLU A 183 8.95 7.87 -10.65
N GLU A 184 9.92 8.73 -10.31
CA GLU A 184 9.78 9.85 -9.36
C GLU A 184 9.30 9.46 -7.96
N LEU A 185 9.42 8.18 -7.59
CA LEU A 185 9.03 7.66 -6.27
C LEU A 185 10.03 8.04 -5.17
N ILE A 186 11.29 8.28 -5.54
CA ILE A 186 12.34 8.75 -4.63
C ILE A 186 13.02 10.02 -5.12
N THR A 187 13.46 10.85 -4.18
CA THR A 187 14.21 12.08 -4.40
C THR A 187 15.65 11.79 -4.84
N LYS A 188 16.33 12.83 -5.35
CA LYS A 188 17.75 12.76 -5.70
C LYS A 188 18.63 12.48 -4.46
N GLN A 189 18.22 12.97 -3.29
CA GLN A 189 18.97 12.75 -2.06
C GLN A 189 18.83 11.29 -1.61
N GLU A 190 17.61 10.76 -1.59
CA GLU A 190 17.36 9.34 -1.26
C GLU A 190 18.12 8.40 -2.19
N ALA A 191 18.22 8.72 -3.49
CA ALA A 191 19.01 7.94 -4.43
C ALA A 191 20.52 7.89 -4.07
N LYS A 192 21.08 9.00 -3.57
CA LYS A 192 22.48 9.06 -3.09
C LYS A 192 22.67 8.27 -1.80
N ASP A 193 21.69 8.34 -0.92
CA ASP A 193 21.71 7.60 0.34
C ASP A 193 21.69 6.08 0.07
N LEU A 194 20.86 5.64 -0.89
CA LEU A 194 20.86 4.26 -1.40
C LEU A 194 22.22 3.86 -1.98
N GLU A 195 22.85 4.74 -2.76
CA GLU A 195 24.18 4.51 -3.35
C GLU A 195 25.24 4.32 -2.26
N GLN A 196 25.22 5.14 -1.21
CA GLN A 196 26.14 5.02 -0.07
C GLN A 196 25.99 3.66 0.63
N VAL A 197 24.76 3.23 0.89
CA VAL A 197 24.46 1.92 1.49
C VAL A 197 24.92 0.78 0.55
N GLY A 198 24.67 0.93 -0.75
CA GLY A 198 25.14 0.00 -1.78
C GLY A 198 26.66 -0.15 -1.79
N GLY A 199 27.40 0.95 -1.64
CA GLY A 199 28.86 0.96 -1.56
C GLY A 199 29.40 0.14 -0.38
N LEU A 200 28.84 0.33 0.82
CA LEU A 200 29.24 -0.43 2.01
C LEU A 200 28.93 -1.93 1.89
N ARG A 201 27.76 -2.27 1.34
CA ARG A 201 27.39 -3.66 1.06
C ARG A 201 28.32 -4.29 0.03
N ASN A 202 28.73 -3.54 -0.99
CA ASN A 202 29.63 -4.04 -2.03
C ASN A 202 31.03 -4.30 -1.47
N ALA A 203 31.55 -3.39 -0.65
CA ALA A 203 32.82 -3.60 0.06
C ALA A 203 32.78 -4.86 0.94
N ALA A 204 31.66 -5.10 1.65
CA ALA A 204 31.47 -6.31 2.43
C ALA A 204 31.45 -7.58 1.56
N ALA A 205 30.74 -7.55 0.42
CA ALA A 205 30.66 -8.68 -0.51
C ALA A 205 32.01 -9.02 -1.16
N HIS A 206 32.87 -8.02 -1.37
CA HIS A 206 34.21 -8.19 -1.94
C HIS A 206 35.32 -8.43 -0.90
N GLY A 207 34.97 -8.60 0.38
CA GLY A 207 35.95 -8.95 1.42
C GLY A 207 36.82 -7.78 1.89
N GLN A 208 36.44 -6.53 1.61
CA GLN A 208 37.18 -5.32 1.99
C GLN A 208 36.94 -4.96 3.47
N PHE A 209 37.15 -5.92 4.37
CA PHE A 209 36.74 -5.83 5.77
C PHE A 209 37.45 -4.74 6.56
N GLU A 210 38.69 -4.42 6.20
CA GLU A 210 39.48 -3.36 6.84
C GLU A 210 38.84 -1.97 6.69
N GLU A 211 38.00 -1.78 5.66
CA GLU A 211 37.30 -0.51 5.43
C GLU A 211 35.99 -0.41 6.23
N LEU A 212 35.57 -1.49 6.89
CA LEU A 212 34.25 -1.66 7.48
C LEU A 212 34.32 -1.62 9.02
N SER A 213 34.32 -0.40 9.56
CA SER A 213 34.29 -0.20 11.00
C SER A 213 32.90 -0.39 11.59
N ARG A 214 32.83 -0.64 12.91
CA ARG A 214 31.56 -0.68 13.66
C ARG A 214 30.82 0.65 13.60
N GLU A 215 31.54 1.77 13.58
CA GLU A 215 30.96 3.10 13.40
C GLU A 215 30.26 3.23 12.04
N ARG A 216 30.92 2.80 10.95
CA ARG A 216 30.31 2.78 9.61
C ARG A 216 29.09 1.87 9.55
N ALA A 217 29.14 0.72 10.22
CA ALA A 217 28.00 -0.18 10.31
C ALA A 217 26.83 0.43 11.11
N GLY A 218 27.11 1.17 12.18
CA GLY A 218 26.10 1.93 12.93
C GLY A 218 25.46 3.05 12.12
N LEU A 219 26.26 3.81 11.36
CA LEU A 219 25.72 4.84 10.45
C LEU A 219 24.86 4.22 9.35
N MET A 220 25.27 3.07 8.80
CA MET A 220 24.47 2.34 7.82
C MET A 220 23.15 1.84 8.41
N GLU A 221 23.13 1.36 9.65
CA GLU A 221 21.91 0.95 10.35
C GLU A 221 20.91 2.10 10.49
N GLN A 222 21.38 3.27 10.93
CA GLN A 222 20.55 4.48 11.02
C GLN A 222 20.00 4.89 9.65
N GLN A 223 20.86 4.95 8.63
CA GLN A 223 20.45 5.30 7.27
C GLN A 223 19.44 4.30 6.70
N THR A 224 19.64 3.01 6.96
CA THR A 224 18.74 1.95 6.51
C THR A 224 17.36 2.09 7.17
N ASN A 225 17.30 2.38 8.48
CA ASN A 225 16.03 2.62 9.16
C ASN A 225 15.26 3.82 8.57
N LEU A 226 15.96 4.92 8.25
CA LEU A 226 15.33 6.09 7.62
C LEU A 226 14.77 5.76 6.24
N LEU A 227 15.54 5.03 5.42
CA LEU A 227 15.10 4.59 4.09
C LEU A 227 13.91 3.61 4.18
N LEU A 228 13.92 2.67 5.13
CA LEU A 228 12.81 1.73 5.34
C LEU A 228 11.53 2.46 5.80
N SER A 229 11.66 3.46 6.67
CA SER A 229 10.53 4.32 7.07
C SER A 229 9.97 5.04 5.86
N ARG A 230 10.84 5.62 5.03
CA ARG A 230 10.43 6.32 3.81
C ARG A 230 9.75 5.40 2.80
N ILE A 231 10.27 4.19 2.60
CA ILE A 231 9.67 3.18 1.73
C ILE A 231 8.28 2.79 2.24
N SER A 232 8.11 2.68 3.57
CA SER A 232 6.81 2.36 4.17
C SER A 232 5.76 3.45 3.94
N GLU A 233 6.16 4.72 3.84
CA GLU A 233 5.25 5.83 3.50
C GLU A 233 4.84 5.81 2.02
N LEU A 234 5.74 5.38 1.13
CA LEU A 234 5.46 5.26 -0.31
C LEU A 234 4.48 4.13 -0.64
N HIS A 235 4.10 3.34 0.35
CA HIS A 235 3.16 2.25 0.26
C HIS A 235 1.73 2.66 0.69
N LEU A 236 1.57 3.84 1.29
CA LEU A 236 0.29 4.50 1.60
C LEU A 236 -0.17 5.35 0.41
#